data_AF-A0A0S6UEI2-F1
#
_entry.id   AF-A0A0S6UEI2-F1
#
_cell.length_a   1.000
_cell.length_b   1.000
_cell.length_c   1.000
_cell.angle_alpha   90.00
_cell.angle_beta   90.00
_cell.angle_gamma   90.00
#
_symmetry.space_group_name_H-M   'P 1'
#
loop_
_entity.id
_entity.type
_entity.pdbx_description
1 polymer ?
#
loop_
_entity_poly.entity_id
_entity_poly.type
_entity_poly.pdbx_seq_one_letter_code
_entity_poly.pdbx_strand_id
1 'polypeptide(L)'
;MAMRWRAGFTLVETVLAASLMVLVLGASLSIMGAALSWWQRGWDRMDAQQNARIALMHMTGEIQAASQVVSGSNSQTLIIEDTGGNQYKYELAGDNLRRAVKNKGFLDFSGYNPLAYGVRTLEFTYDRNPPEQSKMVTIHLVVRDGQGQDFAVTTTVALRLKVMNGES
;
A
#
# COMPACT_ATOMS: atom_id res chain seq x y z
N MET A 1 0.31 78.62 -10.73
CA MET A 1 1.67 78.03 -10.76
C MET A 1 1.74 77.01 -9.65
N ALA A 2 1.48 75.73 -9.94
CA ALA A 2 1.41 74.68 -8.93
C ALA A 2 2.81 74.04 -8.73
N MET A 3 3.39 74.26 -7.56
CA MET A 3 4.67 73.68 -7.16
C MET A 3 4.46 72.19 -6.84
N ARG A 4 4.86 71.30 -7.76
CA ARG A 4 4.87 69.85 -7.54
C ARG A 4 6.05 69.50 -6.62
N TRP A 5 5.74 69.18 -5.37
CA TRP A 5 6.71 68.60 -4.45
C TRP A 5 7.01 67.16 -4.91
N ARG A 6 8.18 66.96 -5.52
CA ARG A 6 8.74 65.62 -5.73
C ARG A 6 9.50 65.24 -4.45
N ALA A 7 8.83 64.59 -3.52
CA ALA A 7 9.50 63.96 -2.38
C ALA A 7 10.30 62.77 -2.93
N GLY A 8 11.63 62.92 -3.01
CA GLY A 8 12.53 61.82 -3.31
C GLY A 8 12.52 60.82 -2.16
N PHE A 9 12.40 59.54 -2.49
CA PHE A 9 12.46 58.44 -1.53
C PHE A 9 13.79 58.52 -0.75
N THR A 10 13.74 58.49 0.57
CA THR A 10 14.97 58.68 1.37
C THR A 10 15.78 57.39 1.44
N LEU A 11 17.11 57.49 1.59
CA LEU A 11 18.00 56.32 1.77
C LEU A 11 17.52 55.42 2.92
N VAL A 12 17.08 56.03 4.01
CA VAL A 12 16.55 55.34 5.20
C VAL A 12 15.32 54.52 4.85
N GLU A 13 14.39 55.07 4.07
CA GLU A 13 13.18 54.38 3.62
C GLU A 13 13.52 53.16 2.75
N THR A 14 14.58 53.24 1.95
CA THR A 14 15.07 52.12 1.13
C THR A 14 15.65 51.02 1.98
N VAL A 15 16.47 51.35 2.98
CA VAL A 15 17.05 50.38 3.90
C VAL A 15 15.96 49.70 4.73
N LEU A 16 14.97 50.46 5.20
CA LEU A 16 13.82 49.91 5.94
C LEU A 16 12.97 49.00 5.05
N ALA A 17 12.63 49.42 3.83
CA ALA A 17 11.88 48.60 2.89
C ALA A 17 12.62 47.31 2.52
N ALA A 18 13.92 47.38 2.26
CA ALA A 18 14.75 46.20 1.99
C ALA A 18 14.80 45.25 3.20
N SER A 19 14.95 45.79 4.42
CA SER A 19 14.97 44.99 5.64
C SER A 19 13.64 44.26 5.87
N LEU A 20 12.52 44.95 5.66
CA LEU A 20 11.18 44.34 5.73
C LEU A 20 11.01 43.28 4.65
N MET A 21 11.48 43.51 3.43
CA MET A 21 11.42 42.54 2.35
C MET A 21 12.21 41.27 2.70
N VAL A 22 13.41 41.39 3.28
CA VAL A 22 14.20 40.23 3.75
C VAL A 22 13.43 39.43 4.81
N LEU A 23 12.79 40.09 5.77
CA LEU A 23 11.98 39.42 6.79
C LEU A 23 10.80 38.67 6.17
N VAL A 24 10.09 39.32 5.24
CA VAL A 24 8.96 38.70 4.52
C VAL A 24 9.43 37.48 3.73
N LEU A 25 10.50 37.61 2.95
CA LEU A 25 11.06 36.51 2.17
C LEU A 25 11.53 35.36 3.07
N GLY A 26 12.19 35.65 4.19
CA GLY A 26 12.62 34.63 5.15
C GLY A 26 11.45 33.86 5.76
N ALA A 27 10.37 34.56 6.14
CA ALA A 27 9.15 33.94 6.62
C ALA A 27 8.48 33.08 5.53
N SER A 28 8.37 33.59 4.30
CA SER A 28 7.81 32.86 3.16
C SER A 28 8.59 31.60 2.83
N LEU A 29 9.92 31.64 2.83
CA LEU A 29 10.77 30.47 2.59
C LEU A 29 10.60 29.40 3.67
N SER A 30 10.46 29.82 4.94
CA SER A 30 10.22 28.90 6.05
C SER A 30 8.87 28.19 5.92
N ILE A 31 7.82 28.93 5.56
CA ILE A 31 6.49 28.37 5.29
C ILE A 31 6.53 27.41 4.10
N MET A 32 7.23 27.77 3.02
CA MET A 32 7.39 26.92 1.84
C MET A 32 8.10 25.60 2.19
N GLY A 33 9.18 25.65 2.97
CA GLY A 33 9.89 24.45 3.41
C GLY A 33 9.01 23.53 4.27
N ALA A 34 8.24 24.12 5.18
CA ALA A 34 7.25 23.37 5.95
C ALA A 34 6.19 22.74 5.03
N ALA A 35 5.60 23.50 4.11
CA ALA A 35 4.59 23.01 3.17
C ALA A 35 5.11 21.84 2.32
N LEU A 36 6.34 21.92 1.81
CA LEU A 36 6.95 20.85 1.03
C LEU A 36 7.15 19.57 1.85
N SER A 37 7.60 19.69 3.11
CA SER A 37 7.75 18.52 3.99
C SER A 37 6.41 17.87 4.34
N TRP A 38 5.35 18.66 4.50
CA TRP A 38 3.99 18.15 4.73
C TRP A 38 3.46 17.44 3.49
N TRP A 39 3.69 18.03 2.32
CA TRP A 39 3.33 17.46 1.04
C TRP A 39 4.01 16.11 0.80
N GLN A 40 5.32 16.01 1.01
CA GLN A 40 6.07 14.77 0.86
C GLN A 40 5.53 13.66 1.79
N ARG A 41 5.25 13.99 3.05
CA ARG A 41 4.65 13.04 3.99
C ARG A 41 3.26 12.56 3.54
N GLY A 42 2.47 13.45 2.93
CA GLY A 42 1.20 13.09 2.31
C GLY A 42 1.38 12.07 1.19
N TRP A 43 2.38 12.27 0.33
CA TRP A 43 2.72 11.33 -0.75
C TRP A 43 3.16 9.97 -0.22
N ASP A 44 4.13 9.93 0.70
CA ASP A 44 4.63 8.66 1.26
C ASP A 44 3.50 7.82 1.87
N ARG A 45 2.57 8.49 2.57
CA ARG A 45 1.40 7.85 3.17
C ARG A 45 0.41 7.36 2.12
N MET A 46 0.12 8.16 1.10
CA MET A 46 -0.78 7.76 0.01
C MET A 46 -0.21 6.57 -0.77
N ASP A 47 1.09 6.56 -1.03
CA ASP A 47 1.78 5.49 -1.74
C ASP A 47 1.70 4.16 -0.96
N ALA A 48 2.02 4.18 0.33
CA ALA A 48 1.89 3.00 1.19
C ALA A 48 0.46 2.44 1.20
N GLN A 49 -0.55 3.32 1.34
CA GLN A 49 -1.96 2.91 1.32
C GLN A 49 -2.38 2.32 -0.02
N GLN A 50 -1.95 2.92 -1.12
CA GLN A 50 -2.28 2.47 -2.47
C GLN A 50 -1.59 1.13 -2.79
N ASN A 51 -0.33 0.98 -2.41
CA ASN A 51 0.43 -0.26 -2.49
C ASN A 51 -0.30 -1.41 -1.75
N ALA A 52 -0.75 -1.18 -0.52
CA ALA A 52 -1.57 -2.16 0.21
C ALA A 52 -2.90 -2.47 -0.50
N ARG A 53 -3.61 -1.44 -0.98
CA ARG A 53 -4.90 -1.60 -1.66
C ARG A 53 -4.78 -2.41 -2.95
N ILE A 54 -3.77 -2.14 -3.77
CA ILE A 54 -3.53 -2.86 -5.02
C ILE A 54 -3.22 -4.33 -4.73
N ALA A 55 -2.34 -4.61 -3.78
CA ALA A 55 -2.02 -5.97 -3.39
C ALA A 55 -3.26 -6.74 -2.87
N LEU A 56 -4.06 -6.11 -2.01
CA LEU A 56 -5.30 -6.73 -1.52
C LEU A 56 -6.33 -6.94 -2.63
N MET A 57 -6.46 -6.01 -3.58
CA MET A 57 -7.34 -6.17 -4.73
C MET A 57 -6.92 -7.38 -5.57
N HIS A 58 -5.62 -7.54 -5.80
CA HIS A 58 -5.06 -8.68 -6.53
C HIS A 58 -5.33 -10.00 -5.79
N MET A 59 -4.99 -10.07 -4.49
CA MET A 59 -5.22 -11.25 -3.66
C MET A 59 -6.71 -11.61 -3.60
N THR A 60 -7.58 -10.61 -3.39
CA THR A 60 -9.02 -10.80 -3.32
C THR A 60 -9.56 -11.38 -4.62
N GLY A 61 -9.14 -10.84 -5.76
CA GLY A 61 -9.56 -11.36 -7.08
C GLY A 61 -9.16 -12.82 -7.29
N GLU A 62 -7.93 -13.19 -6.91
CA GLU A 62 -7.47 -14.57 -7.05
C GLU A 62 -8.13 -15.53 -6.05
N ILE A 63 -8.34 -15.12 -4.80
CA ILE A 63 -9.06 -15.93 -3.81
C ILE A 63 -10.50 -16.14 -4.26
N GLN A 64 -11.15 -15.11 -4.80
CA GLN A 64 -12.51 -15.22 -5.35
C GLN A 64 -12.58 -16.13 -6.57
N ALA A 65 -11.51 -16.23 -7.36
CA ALA A 65 -11.42 -17.13 -8.49
C ALA A 65 -11.00 -18.57 -8.10
N ALA A 66 -10.38 -18.72 -6.93
CA ALA A 66 -9.89 -19.99 -6.43
C ALA A 66 -11.02 -20.95 -6.08
N SER A 67 -10.78 -22.22 -6.37
CA SER A 67 -11.69 -23.32 -6.07
C SER A 67 -11.50 -23.87 -4.65
N GLN A 68 -10.28 -23.78 -4.10
CA GLN A 68 -9.94 -24.28 -2.77
C GLN A 68 -8.67 -23.63 -2.23
N VAL A 69 -8.53 -23.64 -0.90
CA VAL A 69 -7.25 -23.47 -0.19
C VAL A 69 -6.54 -24.82 -0.21
N VAL A 70 -5.23 -24.84 -0.44
CA VAL A 70 -4.46 -26.08 -0.50
C VAL A 70 -3.50 -26.23 0.68
N SER A 71 -3.00 -27.45 0.87
CA SER A 71 -2.10 -27.80 1.95
C SER A 71 -0.79 -27.01 1.89
N GLY A 72 -0.23 -26.77 3.07
CA GLY A 72 0.89 -25.84 3.27
C GLY A 72 0.44 -24.40 3.56
N SER A 73 -0.85 -24.10 3.42
CA SER A 73 -1.44 -22.87 3.92
C SER A 73 -1.43 -22.82 5.46
N ASN A 74 -1.12 -21.65 6.02
CA ASN A 74 -1.08 -21.37 7.45
C ASN A 74 -1.21 -19.85 7.69
N SER A 75 -0.98 -19.39 8.92
CA SER A 75 -1.15 -17.97 9.26
C SER A 75 -0.21 -17.02 8.51
N GLN A 76 0.91 -17.47 7.94
CA GLN A 76 1.90 -16.63 7.26
C GLN A 76 1.96 -16.88 5.75
N THR A 77 1.42 -18.01 5.30
CA THR A 77 1.46 -18.44 3.91
C THR A 77 0.07 -18.85 3.46
N LEU A 78 -0.41 -18.26 2.38
CA LEU A 78 -1.64 -18.69 1.72
C LEU A 78 -1.30 -19.37 0.41
N ILE A 79 -1.86 -20.55 0.18
CA ILE A 79 -1.80 -21.24 -1.10
C ILE A 79 -3.23 -21.56 -1.55
N ILE A 80 -3.58 -21.10 -2.74
CA ILE A 80 -4.89 -21.29 -3.35
C ILE A 80 -4.77 -21.95 -4.71
N GLU A 81 -5.77 -22.72 -5.11
CA GLU A 81 -5.81 -23.41 -6.40
C GLU A 81 -6.99 -22.95 -7.25
N ASP A 82 -6.74 -22.57 -8.50
CA ASP A 82 -7.80 -22.22 -9.46
C ASP A 82 -8.49 -23.46 -10.04
N THR A 83 -9.56 -23.25 -10.82
CA THR A 83 -10.28 -24.35 -11.47
C THR A 83 -9.46 -25.09 -12.54
N GLY A 84 -8.36 -24.50 -13.00
CA GLY A 84 -7.41 -25.12 -13.93
C GLY A 84 -6.38 -26.02 -13.24
N GLY A 85 -6.31 -25.99 -11.91
CA GLY A 85 -5.32 -26.72 -11.11
C GLY A 85 -3.97 -26.00 -10.99
N ASN A 86 -3.91 -24.71 -11.31
CA ASN A 86 -2.73 -23.91 -10.99
C ASN A 86 -2.82 -23.40 -9.56
N GLN A 87 -1.68 -23.35 -8.88
CA GLN A 87 -1.58 -22.90 -7.50
C GLN A 87 -0.87 -21.56 -7.43
N TYR A 88 -1.40 -20.68 -6.59
CA TYR A 88 -0.83 -19.37 -6.29
C TYR A 88 -0.46 -19.31 -4.82
N LYS A 89 0.81 -18.99 -4.54
CA LYS A 89 1.36 -18.87 -3.19
C LYS A 89 1.60 -17.41 -2.86
N TYR A 90 1.16 -17.00 -1.68
CA TYR A 90 1.37 -15.68 -1.10
C TYR A 90 2.10 -15.82 0.22
N GLU A 91 3.19 -15.08 0.38
CA GLU A 91 3.98 -15.05 1.61
C GLU A 91 4.73 -13.74 1.78
N LEU A 92 5.14 -13.45 3.02
CA LEU A 92 6.04 -12.34 3.32
C LEU A 92 7.49 -12.82 3.22
N ALA A 93 8.29 -12.14 2.40
CA ALA A 93 9.72 -12.36 2.28
C ALA A 93 10.46 -11.04 2.51
N GLY A 94 11.08 -10.92 3.69
CA GLY A 94 11.62 -9.64 4.16
C GLY A 94 10.48 -8.66 4.43
N ASP A 95 10.48 -7.54 3.71
CA ASP A 95 9.45 -6.50 3.75
C ASP A 95 8.52 -6.54 2.51
N ASN A 96 8.63 -7.60 1.69
CA ASN A 96 7.86 -7.73 0.48
C ASN A 96 6.83 -8.84 0.60
N LEU A 97 5.55 -8.51 0.42
CA LEU A 97 4.54 -9.49 0.07
C LEU A 97 4.85 -9.98 -1.35
N ARG A 98 5.07 -11.28 -1.51
CA ARG A 98 5.38 -11.89 -2.79
C ARG A 98 4.31 -12.88 -3.19
N ARG A 99 4.16 -13.04 -4.49
CA ARG A 99 3.33 -14.05 -5.13
C ARG A 99 4.19 -14.96 -6.00
N ALA A 100 3.97 -16.26 -5.91
CA ALA A 100 4.58 -17.25 -6.78
C ALA A 100 3.50 -18.15 -7.41
N VAL A 101 3.83 -18.76 -8.55
CA VAL A 101 2.92 -19.61 -9.31
C VAL A 101 3.51 -21.01 -9.43
N LYS A 102 2.65 -22.01 -9.27
CA LYS A 102 2.92 -23.40 -9.63
C LYS A 102 1.85 -23.84 -10.62
N ASN A 103 2.25 -23.98 -11.88
CA ASN A 103 1.34 -24.45 -12.92
C ASN A 103 1.03 -25.94 -12.71
N LYS A 104 -0.14 -26.38 -13.17
CA LYS A 104 -0.52 -27.79 -13.09
C LYS A 104 0.55 -28.69 -13.73
N GLY A 105 0.96 -29.73 -13.01
CA GLY A 105 1.98 -30.69 -13.46
C GLY A 105 3.43 -30.30 -13.12
N PHE A 106 3.66 -29.12 -12.56
CA PHE A 106 4.97 -28.72 -12.05
C PHE A 106 5.13 -29.11 -10.57
N LEU A 107 6.37 -29.36 -10.15
CA LEU A 107 6.69 -29.77 -8.78
C LEU A 107 6.75 -28.57 -7.81
N ASP A 108 7.35 -27.47 -8.26
CA ASP A 108 7.70 -26.34 -7.40
C ASP A 108 7.04 -25.02 -7.83
N PHE A 109 6.98 -24.08 -6.87
CA PHE A 109 6.61 -22.70 -7.14
C PHE A 109 7.74 -21.95 -7.82
N SER A 110 7.39 -21.05 -8.73
CA SER A 110 8.33 -20.20 -9.47
C SER A 110 7.78 -18.78 -9.63
N GLY A 111 8.64 -17.85 -10.10
CA GLY A 111 8.21 -16.49 -10.40
C GLY A 111 7.80 -15.68 -9.16
N TYR A 112 8.63 -15.71 -8.11
CA TYR A 112 8.43 -14.95 -6.87
C TYR A 112 8.48 -13.44 -7.12
N ASN A 113 7.31 -12.87 -7.41
CA ASN A 113 7.17 -11.46 -7.76
C ASN A 113 6.65 -10.65 -6.56
N PRO A 114 7.26 -9.50 -6.25
CA PRO A 114 6.73 -8.60 -5.23
C PRO A 114 5.38 -8.02 -5.70
N LEU A 115 4.38 -8.07 -4.81
CA LEU A 115 3.07 -7.44 -5.00
C LEU A 115 2.90 -6.19 -4.16
N ALA A 116 3.50 -6.16 -2.97
CA ALA A 116 3.60 -4.97 -2.15
C ALA A 116 4.93 -4.96 -1.40
N TYR A 117 5.49 -3.76 -1.24
CA TYR A 117 6.69 -3.49 -0.44
C TYR A 117 6.33 -2.81 0.90
N GLY A 118 7.31 -2.68 1.81
CA GLY A 118 7.10 -2.05 3.11
C GLY A 118 6.13 -2.80 4.03
N VAL A 119 5.88 -4.09 3.76
CA VAL A 119 4.96 -4.92 4.53
C VAL A 119 5.63 -5.34 5.83
N ARG A 120 4.94 -5.10 6.95
CA ARG A 120 5.37 -5.47 8.30
C ARG A 120 4.70 -6.73 8.79
N THR A 121 3.42 -6.86 8.46
CA THR A 121 2.61 -8.00 8.86
C THR A 121 1.80 -8.45 7.67
N LEU A 122 1.86 -9.74 7.39
CA LEU A 122 0.95 -10.43 6.49
C LEU A 122 0.48 -11.66 7.24
N GLU A 123 -0.81 -11.68 7.56
CA GLU A 123 -1.41 -12.80 8.27
C GLU A 123 -2.69 -13.26 7.59
N PHE A 124 -2.91 -14.57 7.64
CA PHE A 124 -4.08 -15.24 7.10
C PHE A 124 -4.84 -15.95 8.21
N THR A 125 -6.15 -15.71 8.25
CA THR A 125 -7.07 -16.43 9.13
C THR A 125 -8.11 -17.14 8.28
N TYR A 126 -8.53 -18.30 8.76
CA TYR A 126 -9.38 -19.24 8.05
C TYR A 126 -10.67 -19.47 8.83
N ASP A 127 -11.80 -19.63 8.14
CA ASP A 127 -13.07 -19.94 8.81
C ASP A 127 -13.13 -21.38 9.33
N ARG A 128 -12.24 -22.26 8.85
CA ARG A 128 -12.17 -23.67 9.27
C ARG A 128 -10.74 -24.12 9.51
N ASN A 129 -10.63 -25.19 10.28
CA ASN A 129 -9.38 -25.88 10.56
C ASN A 129 -9.57 -27.37 10.23
N PRO A 130 -8.74 -27.97 9.35
CA PRO A 130 -7.56 -27.40 8.71
C PRO A 130 -7.90 -26.41 7.57
N PRO A 131 -6.96 -25.52 7.18
CA PRO A 131 -7.20 -24.44 6.22
C PRO A 131 -7.82 -24.88 4.89
N GLU A 132 -7.54 -26.10 4.42
CA GLU A 132 -8.03 -26.64 3.13
C GLU A 132 -9.56 -26.79 3.10
N GLN A 133 -10.21 -26.87 4.26
CA GLN A 133 -11.67 -26.94 4.35
C GLN A 133 -12.35 -25.56 4.29
N SER A 134 -11.56 -24.50 4.34
CA SER A 134 -12.04 -23.13 4.46
C SER A 134 -12.75 -22.66 3.20
N LYS A 135 -13.81 -21.89 3.42
CA LYS A 135 -14.57 -21.21 2.37
C LYS A 135 -14.32 -19.71 2.38
N MET A 136 -13.72 -19.20 3.45
CA MET A 136 -13.39 -17.80 3.63
C MET A 136 -11.96 -17.67 4.14
N VAL A 137 -11.24 -16.70 3.60
CA VAL A 137 -9.90 -16.32 4.05
C VAL A 137 -9.95 -14.86 4.45
N THR A 138 -9.52 -14.57 5.66
CA THR A 138 -9.29 -13.21 6.14
C THR A 138 -7.81 -12.89 5.97
N ILE A 139 -7.52 -11.80 5.27
CA ILE A 139 -6.18 -11.26 5.07
C ILE A 139 -6.02 -10.08 6.03
N HIS A 140 -5.00 -10.11 6.87
CA HIS A 140 -4.55 -8.96 7.66
C HIS A 140 -3.20 -8.50 7.11
N LEU A 141 -3.17 -7.27 6.57
CA LEU A 141 -2.00 -6.68 5.96
C LEU A 141 -1.65 -5.38 6.69
N VAL A 142 -0.40 -5.25 7.13
CA VAL A 142 0.15 -4.01 7.68
C VAL A 142 1.32 -3.56 6.82
N VAL A 143 1.23 -2.35 6.28
CA VAL A 143 2.32 -1.69 5.54
C VAL A 143 2.83 -0.49 6.31
N ARG A 144 4.10 -0.15 6.14
CA ARG A 144 4.74 1.02 6.76
C ARG A 144 5.11 2.04 5.69
N ASP A 145 4.77 3.30 5.93
CA ASP A 145 5.18 4.40 5.05
C ASP A 145 6.65 4.81 5.26
N GLY A 146 7.14 5.73 4.42
CA GLY A 146 8.51 6.25 4.49
C GLY A 146 8.84 7.00 5.80
N GLN A 147 7.83 7.39 6.57
CA GLN A 147 7.98 8.08 7.86
C GLN A 147 7.91 7.12 9.05
N GLY A 148 7.66 5.83 8.80
CA GLY A 148 7.55 4.81 9.82
C GLY A 148 6.14 4.63 10.39
N GLN A 149 5.12 5.26 9.81
CA GLN A 149 3.73 5.07 10.23
C GLN A 149 3.16 3.80 9.61
N ASP A 150 2.54 2.96 10.46
CA ASP A 150 1.88 1.74 10.04
C ASP A 150 0.44 1.98 9.60
N PHE A 151 0.04 1.30 8.53
CA PHE A 151 -1.30 1.28 7.98
C PHE A 151 -1.76 -0.17 7.87
N ALA A 152 -2.77 -0.51 8.67
CA ALA A 152 -3.36 -1.84 8.71
C ALA A 152 -4.65 -1.88 7.88
N VAL A 153 -4.80 -2.95 7.10
CA VAL A 153 -6.03 -3.26 6.36
C VAL A 153 -6.35 -4.74 6.57
N THR A 154 -7.61 -5.01 6.89
CA THR A 154 -8.13 -6.37 7.01
C THR A 154 -9.29 -6.54 6.05
N THR A 155 -9.29 -7.64 5.29
CA THR A 155 -10.39 -8.00 4.40
C THR A 155 -10.69 -9.49 4.50
N THR A 156 -11.97 -9.85 4.41
CA THR A 156 -12.41 -11.24 4.39
C THR A 156 -13.00 -11.55 3.02
N VAL A 157 -12.52 -12.63 2.41
CA VAL A 157 -12.82 -13.00 1.03
C VAL A 157 -13.33 -14.44 1.01
N ALA A 158 -14.46 -14.66 0.34
CA ALA A 158 -14.97 -16.00 0.08
C ALA A 158 -14.34 -16.60 -1.18
N LEU A 159 -14.04 -17.89 -1.16
CA LEU A 159 -13.62 -18.65 -2.34
C LEU A 159 -14.79 -18.88 -3.30
N ARG A 160 -14.49 -19.20 -4.56
CA ARG A 160 -15.50 -19.67 -5.50
C ARG A 160 -16.02 -21.02 -5.03
N LEU A 161 -17.28 -21.06 -4.60
CA LEU A 161 -17.93 -22.33 -4.28
C LEU A 161 -18.04 -23.17 -5.56
N LYS A 162 -17.38 -24.32 -5.58
CA LYS A 162 -17.65 -25.35 -6.59
C LYS A 162 -19.06 -25.88 -6.31
N VAL A 163 -20.02 -25.55 -7.18
CA VAL A 163 -21.34 -26.18 -7.16
C VAL A 163 -21.13 -27.66 -7.48
N MET A 164 -21.14 -28.50 -6.45
CA MET A 164 -21.21 -29.94 -6.64
C MET A 164 -22.65 -30.27 -7.01
N ASN A 165 -22.94 -30.39 -8.31
CA ASN A 165 -24.12 -31.13 -8.72
C ASN A 165 -23.90 -32.57 -8.26
N GLY A 166 -24.69 -32.99 -7.26
CA GLY A 166 -24.74 -34.38 -6.84
C GLY A 166 -25.31 -35.21 -7.98
N GLU A 167 -24.48 -36.03 -8.60
CA GLU A 167 -24.95 -37.20 -9.33
C GLU A 167 -24.94 -38.36 -8.34
N SER A 168 -26.14 -38.79 -7.97
CA SER A 168 -26.46 -40.05 -7.29
C SER A 168 -27.43 -40.81 -8.17
#